data_AF-A0A392LYZ7-F1
#
_entry.id   AF-A0A392LYZ7-F1
#
_cell.length_a   1.000
_cell.length_b   1.000
_cell.length_c   1.000
_cell.angle_alpha   90.00
_cell.angle_beta   90.00
_cell.angle_gamma   90.00
#
_symmetry.space_group_name_H-M   'P 1'
#
loop_
_entity.id
_entity.type
_entity.pdbx_description
1 polymer ?
#
loop_
_entity_poly.entity_id
_entity_poly.type
_entity_poly.pdbx_seq_one_letter_code
_entity_poly.pdbx_strand_id
1 'polypeptide(L)'
;MEVVDYNLASIEKEYTATKDKLSKEIEGLKASHKSEVEKLKKEYDDKLDKVKESYVVVEKKLKEDAASQGELISKLTKEKDEAYEEGFRYALEQVKLIFPDLDEKRLGEADALNQIVDGKLVPFTLPEGQ
;
A
#
# COMPACT_ATOMS: atom_id res chain seq x y z
N MET A 1 28.00 -66.41 47.43
CA MET A 1 26.80 -65.65 47.84
C MET A 1 27.14 -64.17 47.96
N GLU A 2 28.17 -63.82 48.75
CA GLU A 2 28.62 -62.45 49.04
C GLU A 2 28.91 -61.53 47.82
N VAL A 3 29.49 -62.06 46.74
CA VAL A 3 29.76 -61.27 45.52
C VAL A 3 28.47 -60.84 44.80
N VAL A 4 27.39 -61.64 44.92
CA VAL A 4 26.10 -61.33 44.29
C VAL A 4 25.41 -60.20 45.04
N ASP A 5 25.45 -60.22 46.37
CA ASP A 5 24.83 -59.20 47.23
C ASP A 5 25.53 -57.83 47.07
N TYR A 6 26.87 -57.83 46.94
CA TYR A 6 27.64 -56.62 46.65
C TYR A 6 27.26 -56.00 45.30
N ASN A 7 27.15 -56.82 44.25
CA ASN A 7 26.78 -56.34 42.91
C ASN A 7 25.35 -55.78 42.88
N LEU A 8 24.41 -56.43 43.58
CA LEU A 8 23.05 -55.94 43.69
C LEU A 8 22.99 -54.57 44.37
N ALA A 9 23.68 -54.40 45.50
CA ALA A 9 23.74 -53.14 46.21
C ALA A 9 24.37 -52.01 45.36
N SER A 10 25.40 -52.33 44.55
CA SER A 10 26.00 -51.38 43.61
C SER A 10 25.01 -50.92 42.54
N ILE A 11 24.24 -51.85 41.96
CA ILE A 11 23.22 -51.54 40.94
C ILE A 11 22.10 -50.67 41.53
N GLU A 12 21.61 -50.97 42.73
CA GLU A 12 20.58 -50.17 43.39
C GLU A 12 21.05 -48.74 43.68
N LYS A 13 22.32 -48.58 44.06
CA LYS A 13 22.93 -47.26 44.27
C LYS A 13 23.03 -46.46 42.97
N GLU A 14 23.45 -47.08 41.87
CA GLU A 14 23.52 -46.41 40.56
C GLU A 14 22.14 -46.06 40.00
N TYR A 15 21.16 -46.96 40.19
CA TYR A 15 19.78 -46.73 39.78
C TYR A 15 19.17 -45.54 40.52
N THR A 16 19.33 -45.48 41.85
CA THR A 16 18.82 -44.35 42.67
C THR A 16 19.49 -43.03 42.29
N ALA A 17 20.82 -43.03 42.11
CA ALA A 17 21.54 -41.84 41.66
C ALA A 17 21.10 -41.34 40.28
N THR A 18 20.89 -42.26 39.33
CA THR A 18 20.43 -41.91 37.97
C THR A 18 18.99 -41.39 37.98
N LYS A 19 18.11 -42.02 38.76
CA LYS A 19 16.72 -41.60 38.94
C LYS A 19 16.65 -40.17 39.50
N ASP A 20 17.43 -39.88 40.54
CA ASP A 20 17.47 -38.55 41.16
C ASP A 20 17.99 -37.47 40.18
N LYS A 21 19.00 -37.83 39.37
CA LYS A 21 19.52 -36.94 38.32
C LYS A 21 18.46 -36.64 37.26
N LEU A 22 17.80 -37.66 36.74
CA LEU A 22 16.73 -37.50 35.73
C LEU A 22 15.54 -36.71 36.29
N SER A 23 15.15 -36.93 37.54
CA SER A 23 14.10 -36.14 38.20
C SER A 23 14.46 -34.65 38.25
N LYS A 24 15.70 -34.30 38.64
CA LYS A 24 16.16 -32.91 38.67
C LYS A 24 16.22 -32.28 37.27
N GLU A 25 16.69 -33.03 36.27
CA GLU A 25 16.73 -32.56 34.88
C GLU A 25 15.31 -32.29 34.33
N ILE A 26 14.34 -33.16 34.63
CA ILE A 26 12.93 -32.97 34.24
C ILE A 26 12.34 -31.71 34.89
N GLU A 27 12.61 -31.47 36.17
CA GLU A 27 12.15 -30.27 36.87
C GLU A 27 12.77 -29.00 36.29
N GLY A 28 14.09 -29.02 36.03
CA GLY A 28 14.80 -27.92 35.38
C GLY A 28 14.25 -27.60 33.99
N LEU A 29 14.00 -28.63 33.17
CA LEU A 29 13.47 -28.47 31.83
C LEU A 29 12.05 -27.89 31.83
N LYS A 30 11.19 -28.32 32.77
CA LYS A 30 9.85 -27.73 32.96
C LYS A 30 9.91 -26.26 33.35
N ALA A 31 10.81 -25.89 34.26
CA ALA A 31 10.99 -24.50 34.69
C ALA A 31 11.52 -23.62 33.54
N SER A 32 12.50 -24.12 32.78
CA SER A 32 13.04 -23.44 31.61
C SER A 32 11.97 -23.20 30.55
N HIS A 33 11.20 -24.24 30.20
CA HIS A 33 10.12 -24.15 29.21
C HIS A 33 9.05 -23.15 29.64
N LYS A 34 8.64 -23.15 30.92
CA LYS A 34 7.69 -22.17 31.44
C LYS A 34 8.21 -20.73 31.30
N SER A 35 9.46 -20.48 31.66
CA SER A 35 10.07 -19.14 31.53
C SER A 35 10.15 -18.67 30.08
N GLU A 36 10.48 -19.57 29.15
CA GLU A 36 10.56 -19.27 27.73
C GLU A 36 9.19 -18.92 27.14
N VAL A 37 8.14 -19.67 27.50
CA VAL A 37 6.76 -19.37 27.10
C VAL A 37 6.30 -18.01 27.62
N GLU A 38 6.61 -17.67 28.88
CA GLU A 38 6.27 -16.35 29.46
C GLU A 38 6.99 -15.20 28.73
N LYS A 39 8.28 -15.38 28.40
CA LYS A 39 9.05 -14.39 27.62
C LYS A 39 8.47 -14.19 26.22
N LEU A 40 8.20 -15.28 25.50
CA LEU A 40 7.64 -15.22 24.14
C LEU A 40 6.27 -14.55 24.12
N LYS A 41 5.42 -14.83 25.12
CA LYS A 41 4.11 -14.18 25.23
C LYS A 41 4.25 -12.67 25.41
N LYS A 42 5.13 -12.23 26.31
CA LYS A 42 5.38 -10.81 26.53
C LYS A 42 5.94 -10.13 25.27
N GLU A 43 6.89 -10.76 24.59
CA GLU A 43 7.46 -10.22 23.36
C GLU A 43 6.42 -10.09 22.24
N TYR A 44 5.51 -11.07 22.13
CA TYR A 44 4.41 -11.01 21.17
C TYR A 44 3.45 -9.84 21.47
N ASP A 45 3.06 -9.67 22.73
CA ASP A 45 2.17 -8.58 23.15
C ASP A 45 2.84 -7.21 22.91
N ASP A 46 4.11 -7.06 23.28
CA ASP A 46 4.89 -5.83 23.05
C ASP A 46 5.03 -5.49 21.54
N LYS A 47 5.23 -6.50 20.68
CA LYS A 47 5.29 -6.31 19.22
C LYS A 47 3.91 -5.95 18.66
N LEU A 48 2.86 -6.60 19.15
CA LEU A 48 1.50 -6.35 18.71
C LEU A 48 1.09 -4.90 18.99
N ASP A 49 1.42 -4.38 20.16
CA ASP A 49 1.09 -3.01 20.54
C ASP A 49 1.87 -1.98 19.72
N LYS A 50 3.17 -2.21 19.48
CA LYS A 50 3.96 -1.37 18.55
C LYS A 50 3.37 -1.33 17.14
N VAL A 51 2.90 -2.48 16.64
CA VAL A 51 2.26 -2.55 15.32
C VAL A 51 0.98 -1.73 15.29
N LYS A 52 0.11 -1.85 16.30
CA LYS A 52 -1.13 -1.05 16.40
C LYS A 52 -0.84 0.45 16.44
N GLU A 53 0.13 0.89 17.24
CA GLU A 53 0.53 2.29 17.31
C GLU A 53 1.05 2.79 15.95
N SER A 54 1.93 2.02 15.30
CA SER A 54 2.45 2.37 13.97
C SER A 54 1.35 2.45 12.92
N TYR A 55 0.36 1.56 12.99
CA TYR A 55 -0.76 1.54 12.07
C TYR A 55 -1.61 2.81 12.20
N VAL A 56 -1.94 3.24 13.41
CA VAL A 56 -2.69 4.48 13.65
C VAL A 56 -1.93 5.70 13.11
N VAL A 57 -0.62 5.76 13.30
CA VAL A 57 0.22 6.84 12.76
C VAL A 57 0.21 6.85 11.23
N VAL A 58 0.39 5.68 10.60
CA VAL A 58 0.38 5.55 9.14
C VAL A 58 -1.00 5.88 8.56
N GLU A 59 -2.08 5.42 9.18
CA GLU A 59 -3.45 5.70 8.75
C GLU A 59 -3.73 7.20 8.77
N LYS A 60 -3.32 7.90 9.83
CA LYS A 60 -3.47 9.36 9.94
C LYS A 60 -2.72 10.07 8.81
N LYS A 61 -1.44 9.74 8.60
CA LYS A 61 -0.61 10.35 7.56
C LYS A 61 -1.21 10.14 6.17
N LEU A 62 -1.69 8.92 5.89
CA LEU A 62 -2.27 8.60 4.58
C LEU A 62 -3.55 9.40 4.30
N LYS A 63 -4.38 9.67 5.33
CA LYS A 63 -5.55 10.54 5.21
C LYS A 63 -5.17 11.99 4.92
N GLU A 64 -4.15 12.51 5.61
CA GLU A 64 -3.64 13.88 5.40
C GLU A 64 -3.04 14.05 3.99
N ASP A 65 -2.26 13.06 3.53
CA ASP A 65 -1.68 13.04 2.20
C ASP A 65 -2.77 12.97 1.11
N ALA A 66 -3.78 12.11 1.29
CA ALA A 66 -4.90 11.99 0.35
C ALA A 66 -5.72 13.29 0.23
N ALA A 67 -5.96 13.98 1.36
CA ALA A 67 -6.65 15.27 1.35
C ALA A 67 -5.82 16.33 0.59
N SER A 68 -4.52 16.41 0.88
CA SER A 68 -3.60 17.37 0.25
C SER A 68 -3.46 17.12 -1.26
N GLN A 69 -3.40 15.84 -1.69
CA GLN A 69 -3.39 15.48 -3.10
C GLN A 69 -4.71 15.83 -3.80
N GLY A 70 -5.85 15.61 -3.14
CA GLY A 70 -7.17 15.99 -3.68
C GLY A 70 -7.27 17.49 -3.92
N GLU A 71 -6.81 18.31 -2.99
CA GLU A 71 -6.77 19.77 -3.14
C GLU A 71 -5.86 20.21 -4.29
N LEU A 72 -4.67 19.61 -4.40
CA LEU A 72 -3.73 19.91 -5.49
C LEU A 72 -4.31 19.57 -6.87
N ILE A 73 -4.95 18.40 -7.01
CA ILE A 73 -5.61 17.97 -8.24
C ILE A 73 -6.72 18.94 -8.61
N SER A 74 -7.54 19.34 -7.64
CA SER A 74 -8.63 20.30 -7.89
C SER A 74 -8.09 21.64 -8.37
N LYS A 75 -7.01 22.15 -7.77
CA LYS A 75 -6.38 23.40 -8.17
C LYS A 75 -5.79 23.31 -9.58
N LEU A 76 -4.99 22.27 -9.86
CA LEU A 76 -4.36 22.10 -11.16
C LEU A 76 -5.39 21.89 -12.28
N THR A 77 -6.48 21.17 -12.01
CA THR A 77 -7.56 20.98 -13.00
C THR A 77 -8.19 22.32 -13.38
N LYS A 78 -8.48 23.16 -12.37
CA LYS A 78 -9.02 24.50 -12.60
C LYS A 78 -8.04 25.39 -13.38
N GLU A 79 -6.78 25.45 -12.97
CA GLU A 79 -5.75 26.24 -13.65
C GLU A 79 -5.55 25.78 -15.10
N LYS A 80 -5.58 24.46 -15.33
CA LYS A 80 -5.51 23.87 -16.67
C LYS A 80 -6.70 24.35 -17.53
N ASP A 81 -7.92 24.25 -17.01
CA ASP A 81 -9.12 24.62 -17.77
C ASP A 81 -9.16 26.13 -18.07
N GLU A 82 -8.78 26.98 -17.12
CA GLU A 82 -8.65 28.42 -17.31
C GLU A 82 -7.61 28.75 -18.40
N ALA A 83 -6.44 28.10 -18.37
CA ALA A 83 -5.39 28.30 -19.37
C ALA A 83 -5.81 27.86 -20.79
N TYR A 84 -6.56 26.74 -20.92
CA TYR A 84 -7.09 26.31 -22.21
C TYR A 84 -8.11 27.31 -22.76
N GLU A 85 -9.01 27.78 -21.91
CA GLU A 85 -10.05 28.75 -22.30
C GLU A 85 -9.43 30.09 -22.71
N GLU A 86 -8.45 30.60 -21.96
CA GLU A 86 -7.73 31.82 -22.30
C GLU A 86 -6.94 31.68 -23.61
N GLY A 87 -6.18 30.59 -23.76
CA GLY A 87 -5.41 30.32 -24.97
C GLY A 87 -6.28 30.15 -26.21
N PHE A 88 -7.42 29.47 -26.08
CA PHE A 88 -8.39 29.31 -27.16
C PHE A 88 -9.00 30.65 -27.57
N ARG A 89 -9.43 31.47 -26.60
CA ARG A 89 -9.97 32.80 -26.86
C ARG A 89 -8.97 33.69 -27.56
N TYR A 90 -7.72 33.71 -27.11
CA TYR A 90 -6.65 34.47 -27.73
C TYR A 90 -6.42 34.06 -29.18
N ALA A 91 -6.42 32.75 -29.47
CA ALA A 91 -6.31 32.24 -30.83
C ALA A 91 -7.49 32.70 -31.72
N LEU A 92 -8.72 32.67 -31.21
CA LEU A 92 -9.88 33.20 -31.94
C LEU A 92 -9.77 34.69 -32.24
N GLU A 93 -9.26 35.49 -31.30
CA GLU A 93 -9.01 36.92 -31.54
C GLU A 93 -7.96 37.14 -32.63
N GLN A 94 -6.88 36.36 -32.64
CA GLN A 94 -5.88 36.41 -33.72
C GLN A 94 -6.47 36.03 -35.08
N VAL A 95 -7.30 34.98 -35.14
CA VAL A 95 -7.96 34.56 -36.39
C VAL A 95 -8.89 35.64 -36.93
N LYS A 96 -9.70 36.28 -36.06
CA LYS A 96 -10.58 37.40 -36.44
C LYS A 96 -9.79 38.59 -37.01
N LEU A 97 -8.58 38.85 -36.50
CA LEU A 97 -7.72 39.91 -37.00
C LEU A 97 -7.17 39.60 -38.41
N ILE A 98 -6.76 38.36 -38.66
CA ILE A 98 -6.19 37.93 -39.96
C ILE A 98 -7.28 37.77 -41.03
N PHE A 99 -8.50 37.38 -40.63
CA PHE A 99 -9.64 37.15 -41.51
C PHE A 99 -10.85 38.04 -41.10
N PRO A 100 -10.84 39.34 -41.42
CA PRO A 100 -11.89 40.27 -41.00
C PRO A 100 -13.28 39.97 -41.59
N ASP A 101 -13.35 39.23 -42.70
CA ASP A 101 -14.60 38.76 -43.32
C ASP A 101 -15.18 37.49 -42.64
N LEU A 102 -14.48 36.92 -41.65
CA LEU A 102 -14.93 35.74 -40.92
C LEU A 102 -16.06 36.13 -39.95
N ASP A 103 -17.30 35.84 -40.33
CA ASP A 103 -18.48 36.09 -39.50
C ASP A 103 -18.79 34.93 -38.53
N GLU A 104 -19.64 35.24 -37.55
CA GLU A 104 -20.08 34.32 -36.49
C GLU A 104 -20.81 33.08 -37.04
N LYS A 105 -21.43 33.22 -38.22
CA LYS A 105 -22.16 32.14 -38.89
C LYS A 105 -21.18 31.11 -39.47
N ARG A 106 -20.09 31.54 -40.11
CA ARG A 106 -19.06 30.62 -40.64
C ARG A 106 -18.27 29.94 -39.52
N LEU A 107 -18.01 30.65 -38.42
CA LEU A 107 -17.41 30.04 -37.21
C LEU A 107 -18.33 28.98 -36.60
N GLY A 108 -19.64 29.21 -36.59
CA GLY A 108 -20.64 28.25 -36.11
C GLY A 108 -20.78 26.98 -36.97
N GLU A 109 -20.21 26.94 -38.18
CA GLU A 109 -20.13 25.73 -39.01
C GLU A 109 -19.05 24.75 -38.51
N ALA A 110 -18.09 25.24 -37.72
CA ALA A 110 -17.08 24.40 -37.10
C ALA A 110 -17.70 23.63 -35.92
N ASP A 111 -17.72 22.31 -36.05
CA ASP A 111 -18.21 21.37 -35.04
C ASP A 111 -17.06 20.39 -34.72
N ALA A 112 -16.88 20.06 -33.45
CA ALA A 112 -15.91 19.05 -33.01
C ALA A 112 -16.23 17.66 -33.58
N LEU A 113 -17.48 17.41 -34.00
CA LEU A 113 -17.90 16.19 -34.68
C LEU A 113 -17.70 16.23 -36.20
N ASN A 114 -17.09 17.29 -36.74
CA ASN A 114 -16.71 17.38 -38.15
C ASN A 114 -15.20 17.14 -38.33
N GLN A 115 -14.82 16.68 -39.51
CA GLN A 115 -13.45 16.51 -39.97
C GLN A 115 -13.20 17.30 -41.25
N ILE A 116 -11.94 17.55 -41.56
CA ILE A 116 -11.53 18.25 -42.78
C ILE A 116 -11.13 17.19 -43.83
N VAL A 117 -11.90 17.09 -44.91
CA VAL A 117 -11.61 16.25 -46.08
C VAL A 117 -11.53 17.16 -47.30
N ASP A 118 -10.39 17.14 -48.01
CA ASP A 118 -10.12 17.98 -49.19
C ASP A 118 -10.42 19.48 -48.97
N GLY A 119 -10.13 19.98 -47.76
CA GLY A 119 -10.37 21.37 -47.39
C GLY A 119 -11.84 21.73 -47.13
N LYS A 120 -12.75 20.74 -47.05
CA LYS A 120 -14.16 20.92 -46.68
C LYS A 120 -14.45 20.28 -45.32
N LEU A 121 -15.27 20.96 -44.52
CA LEU A 121 -15.85 20.40 -43.30
C LEU A 121 -16.94 19.39 -43.66
N VAL A 122 -16.78 18.16 -43.22
CA VAL A 122 -17.76 17.07 -43.37
C VAL A 122 -17.93 16.36 -42.03
N PRO A 123 -19.07 15.71 -41.74
CA PRO A 123 -19.23 14.91 -40.52
C PRO A 123 -18.12 13.87 -40.35
N PHE A 124 -17.67 13.71 -39.11
CA PHE A 124 -16.70 12.68 -38.74
C PHE A 124 -17.31 11.30 -38.99
N THR A 125 -16.61 10.48 -39.75
CA THR A 125 -16.96 9.08 -39.99
C THR A 125 -15.92 8.21 -39.30
N LEU A 126 -16.35 7.37 -38.37
CA LEU A 126 -15.46 6.38 -37.76
C LEU A 126 -14.82 5.55 -38.89
N PRO A 127 -13.49 5.38 -38.92
CA PRO A 127 -12.86 4.43 -39.82
C PRO A 127 -13.47 3.05 -39.57
N GLU A 128 -13.99 2.40 -40.60
CA GLU A 128 -14.46 1.01 -40.50
C GLU A 128 -13.25 0.11 -40.22
N GLY A 129 -13.05 -0.22 -38.93
CA GLY A 129 -12.09 -1.21 -38.47
C GLY A 129 -10.74 -0.64 -38.00
N GLN A 130 -10.62 -0.46 -36.68
CA GLN A 130 -9.37 -0.61 -35.94
C GLN A 130 -9.64 -1.20 -34.56
#